data_AF-A0AAP0BDD6-F1
#
_entry.id   AF-A0AAP0BDD6-F1
#
_cell.length_a   1.000
_cell.length_b   1.000
_cell.length_c   1.000
_cell.angle_alpha   90.00
_cell.angle_beta   90.00
_cell.angle_gamma   90.00
#
_symmetry.space_group_name_H-M   'P 1'
#
loop_
_entity.id
_entity.type
_entity.pdbx_description
1 polymer ?
#
loop_
_entity_poly.entity_id
_entity_poly.type
_entity_poly.pdbx_seq_one_letter_code
_entity_poly.pdbx_strand_id
1 'polypeptide(L)'
;MNHACRTQELVALSGAHTLGSKGFGNPNVFDNAYYKILLDKPWTSSGSMSSMIGLPSDHALVEDDECLRWIKVYAGDQLKFFGDFANAYVNLVDSGAVWGSGEI
;
A
#
# COMPACT_ATOMS: atom_id res chain seq x y z
N MET A 1 -8.32 11.80 -20.78
CA MET A 1 -7.92 11.78 -19.36
C MET A 1 -8.59 10.59 -18.71
N ASN A 2 -7.89 9.46 -18.59
CA ASN A 2 -8.35 8.29 -17.85
C ASN A 2 -7.57 8.24 -16.53
N HIS A 3 -7.99 9.02 -15.53
CA HIS A 3 -7.44 8.96 -14.16
C HIS A 3 -8.08 7.83 -13.35
N ALA A 4 -8.20 6.64 -13.94
CA ALA A 4 -8.53 5.46 -13.16
C ALA A 4 -7.26 5.06 -12.40
N CYS A 5 -7.26 5.22 -11.07
CA CYS A 5 -6.23 4.65 -10.20
C CYS A 5 -6.12 3.15 -10.53
N ARG A 6 -4.97 2.72 -11.05
CA ARG A 6 -4.78 1.31 -11.42
C ARG A 6 -4.68 0.46 -10.16
N THR A 7 -5.10 -0.80 -10.20
CA THR A 7 -5.02 -1.72 -9.06
C THR A 7 -3.62 -1.78 -8.45
N GLN A 8 -2.57 -1.71 -9.29
CA GLN A 8 -1.19 -1.59 -8.83
C GLN A 8 -0.95 -0.34 -7.97
N GLU A 9 -1.41 0.83 -8.41
CA GLU A 9 -1.20 2.11 -7.75
C GLU A 9 -1.97 2.15 -6.43
N LEU A 10 -3.20 1.62 -6.40
CA LEU A 10 -3.99 1.43 -5.18
C LEU A 10 -3.23 0.60 -4.14
N VAL A 11 -2.73 -0.57 -4.53
CA VAL A 11 -2.01 -1.48 -3.64
C VAL A 11 -0.66 -0.89 -3.20
N ALA A 12 0.04 -0.19 -4.10
CA ALA A 12 1.27 0.52 -3.77
C ALA A 12 0.99 1.58 -2.70
N LEU A 13 0.06 2.51 -2.95
CA LEU A 13 -0.29 3.59 -2.02
C LEU A 13 -0.77 3.08 -0.66
N SER A 14 -1.52 1.97 -0.63
CA SER A 14 -1.95 1.32 0.61
C SER A 14 -0.77 0.85 1.48
N GLY A 15 0.39 0.57 0.88
CA GLY A 15 1.63 0.23 1.56
C GLY A 15 2.13 1.28 2.55
N ALA A 16 1.68 2.54 2.45
CA ALA A 16 1.94 3.56 3.46
C ALA A 16 1.45 3.16 4.87
N HIS A 17 0.52 2.21 4.97
CA HIS A 17 0.04 1.66 6.24
C HIS A 17 1.10 0.85 7.01
N THR A 18 2.27 0.59 6.43
CA THR A 18 3.45 0.12 7.19
C THR A 18 3.89 1.15 8.25
N LEU A 19 3.53 2.44 8.06
CA LEU A 19 3.81 3.51 9.01
C LEU A 19 2.65 3.75 9.98
N GLY A 20 3.02 4.15 11.21
CA GLY A 20 2.11 4.49 12.29
C GLY A 20 1.45 3.28 12.95
N SER A 21 0.51 3.54 13.86
CA SER A 21 -0.03 2.54 14.78
C SER A 21 -1.15 1.67 14.19
N LYS A 22 -0.98 1.16 12.96
CA LYS A 22 -1.95 0.26 12.30
C LYS A 22 -1.69 -1.23 12.54
N GLY A 23 -0.63 -1.55 13.30
CA GLY A 23 -0.26 -2.93 13.62
C GLY A 23 0.60 -3.60 12.55
N PHE A 24 1.10 -2.84 11.58
CA PHE A 24 2.03 -3.33 10.56
C PHE A 24 3.46 -2.90 10.91
N GLY A 25 4.38 -3.87 10.99
CA GLY A 25 5.83 -3.63 11.07
C GLY A 25 6.28 -2.70 12.20
N ASN A 26 7.39 -2.00 11.96
CA ASN A 26 7.84 -0.91 12.82
C ASN A 26 7.17 0.40 12.37
N PRO A 27 6.42 1.11 13.25
CA PRO A 27 5.62 2.26 12.87
C PRO A 27 6.42 3.46 12.33
N ASN A 28 7.75 3.46 12.50
CA ASN A 28 8.64 4.56 12.09
C ASN A 28 9.56 4.17 10.91
N VAL A 29 9.39 2.99 10.32
CA VAL A 29 10.24 2.50 9.23
C VAL A 29 9.37 2.28 8.01
N PHE A 30 9.72 2.92 6.89
CA PHE A 30 9.08 2.67 5.62
C PHE A 30 9.73 1.45 4.96
N ASP A 31 9.05 0.32 5.02
CA ASP A 31 9.47 -0.97 4.47
C ASP A 31 8.27 -1.71 3.86
N ASN A 32 8.46 -2.96 3.43
CA ASN A 32 7.37 -3.77 2.87
C ASN A 32 6.64 -4.65 3.90
N ALA A 33 6.74 -4.38 5.20
CA ALA A 33 6.14 -5.21 6.25
C ALA A 33 4.61 -5.29 6.15
N TYR A 34 3.96 -4.20 5.72
CA TYR A 34 2.53 -4.19 5.41
C TYR A 34 2.08 -5.40 4.57
N TYR A 35 2.75 -5.65 3.45
CA TYR A 35 2.39 -6.72 2.53
C TYR A 35 2.67 -8.11 3.09
N LYS A 36 3.79 -8.27 3.81
CA LYS A 36 4.14 -9.55 4.45
C LYS A 36 3.10 -9.95 5.49
N ILE A 37 2.71 -9.01 6.34
CA ILE A 37 1.72 -9.24 7.41
C ILE A 37 0.32 -9.45 6.82
N LEU A 38 -0.04 -8.77 5.72
CA LEU A 38 -1.30 -9.04 5.02
C LEU A 38 -1.40 -10.49 4.54
N LEU A 39 -0.32 -11.07 4.02
CA LEU A 39 -0.30 -12.47 3.57
C LEU A 39 -0.46 -13.47 4.73
N ASP A 40 0.00 -13.10 5.92
CA ASP A 40 -0.16 -13.92 7.14
C ASP A 40 -1.60 -13.90 7.69
N LYS A 41 -2.43 -12.94 7.26
CA LYS A 41 -3.84 -12.76 7.69
C LYS A 41 -4.05 -12.88 9.22
N PRO A 42 -3.30 -12.17 10.07
CA PRO A 42 -3.32 -12.37 11.53
C PRO A 42 -4.70 -12.13 12.19
N TRP A 43 -5.54 -11.29 11.58
CA TRP A 43 -6.90 -11.00 12.06
C TRP A 43 -7.86 -12.19 12.02
N THR A 44 -7.49 -13.28 11.33
CA THR A 44 -8.26 -14.53 11.30
C THR A 44 -8.04 -15.39 12.54
N SER A 45 -7.01 -15.09 13.34
CA SER A 45 -6.74 -15.79 14.60
C SER A 45 -7.60 -15.24 15.74
N SER A 46 -8.10 -16.11 16.62
CA SER A 46 -9.01 -15.76 17.74
C SER A 46 -8.39 -14.92 18.87
N GLY A 47 -7.21 -14.32 18.66
CA GLY A 47 -6.52 -13.48 19.63
C GLY A 47 -7.04 -12.04 19.58
N SER A 48 -7.39 -11.48 20.74
CA SER A 48 -7.91 -10.10 20.89
C SER A 48 -7.00 -9.02 20.29
N MET A 49 -5.68 -9.23 20.25
CA MET A 49 -4.73 -8.27 19.67
C MET A 49 -4.54 -8.49 18.17
N SER A 50 -4.65 -9.74 17.70
CA SER A 50 -4.52 -10.11 16.29
C SER A 50 -5.62 -9.50 15.43
N SER A 51 -6.84 -9.40 15.99
CA SER A 51 -7.99 -8.76 15.34
C SER A 51 -7.87 -7.23 15.20
N MET A 52 -6.90 -6.60 15.86
CA MET A 52 -6.68 -5.14 15.78
C MET A 52 -5.64 -4.74 14.71
N ILE A 53 -5.05 -5.71 14.00
CA ILE A 53 -4.05 -5.44 12.96
C ILE A 53 -4.75 -5.09 11.64
N GLY A 54 -4.46 -3.89 11.14
CA GLY A 54 -5.02 -3.36 9.91
C GLY A 54 -6.49 -2.96 10.01
N LEU A 55 -6.98 -2.34 8.93
CA LEU A 55 -8.36 -1.94 8.77
C LEU A 55 -9.14 -2.98 7.93
N PRO A 56 -10.49 -3.01 8.00
CA PRO A 56 -11.29 -3.86 7.12
C PRO A 56 -10.99 -3.67 5.63
N SER A 57 -10.61 -2.45 5.21
CA SER A 57 -10.19 -2.16 3.84
C SER A 57 -8.86 -2.81 3.48
N ASP A 58 -7.91 -2.90 4.42
CA ASP A 58 -6.64 -3.60 4.21
C ASP A 58 -6.90 -5.11 4.02
N HIS A 59 -7.81 -5.67 4.81
CA HIS A 59 -8.19 -7.08 4.70
C HIS A 59 -8.92 -7.38 3.39
N ALA A 60 -9.74 -6.45 2.88
CA ALA A 60 -10.41 -6.63 1.60
C ALA A 60 -9.43 -6.76 0.42
N LEU A 61 -8.26 -6.11 0.48
CA LEU A 61 -7.25 -6.18 -0.59
C LEU A 61 -6.69 -7.60 -0.79
N VAL A 62 -6.64 -8.44 0.25
CA VAL A 62 -6.15 -9.83 0.11
C VAL A 62 -7.21 -10.81 -0.42
N GLU A 63 -8.46 -10.37 -0.54
CA GLU A 63 -9.57 -11.17 -1.08
C GLU A 63 -9.83 -10.90 -2.58
N ASP A 64 -9.27 -9.82 -3.13
CA ASP A 64 -9.30 -9.52 -4.57
C ASP A 64 -8.05 -10.11 -5.27
N ASP A 65 -8.25 -10.89 -6.33
CA ASP A 65 -7.16 -11.62 -7.01
C ASP A 65 -6.11 -10.69 -7.61
N GLU A 66 -6.51 -9.55 -8.17
CA GLU A 66 -5.57 -8.62 -8.78
C GLU A 66 -4.78 -7.86 -7.71
N CYS A 67 -5.43 -7.45 -6.62
CA CYS A 67 -4.76 -6.86 -5.47
C CYS A 67 -3.77 -7.85 -4.83
N LEU A 68 -4.20 -9.09 -4.61
CA LEU A 68 -3.38 -10.15 -4.04
C LEU A 68 -2.13 -10.44 -4.89
N ARG A 69 -2.25 -10.37 -6.22
CA ARG A 69 -1.09 -10.47 -7.13
C ARG A 69 -0.04 -9.41 -6.81
N TRP A 70 -0.42 -8.14 -6.66
CA TRP A 70 0.50 -7.06 -6.34
C TRP A 70 1.03 -7.11 -4.92
N ILE A 71 0.20 -7.51 -3.94
CA ILE A 71 0.62 -7.75 -2.56
C ILE A 71 1.76 -8.79 -2.53
N LYS A 72 1.62 -9.90 -3.27
CA LYS A 72 2.67 -10.93 -3.37
C LYS A 72 3.96 -10.39 -3.98
N VAL A 73 3.86 -9.56 -5.02
CA VAL A 73 5.03 -8.90 -5.63
C VAL A 73 5.75 -8.03 -4.62
N TYR A 74 5.03 -7.12 -3.94
CA TYR A 74 5.64 -6.18 -3.01
C TYR A 74 6.13 -6.83 -1.72
N ALA A 75 5.49 -7.89 -1.25
CA ALA A 75 5.98 -8.68 -0.13
C ALA A 75 7.35 -9.33 -0.44
N GLY A 76 7.54 -9.78 -1.68
CA GLY A 76 8.78 -10.40 -2.16
C GLY A 76 9.88 -9.42 -2.60
N ASP A 77 9.51 -8.20 -2.99
CA ASP A 77 10.46 -7.21 -3.52
C ASP A 77 10.18 -5.80 -2.98
N GLN A 78 10.97 -5.41 -1.98
CA GLN A 78 10.87 -4.09 -1.36
C GLN A 78 11.30 -2.95 -2.28
N LEU A 79 12.29 -3.18 -3.16
CA LEU A 79 12.76 -2.14 -4.08
C LEU A 79 11.71 -1.83 -5.15
N LYS A 80 11.04 -2.88 -5.65
CA LYS A 80 9.87 -2.73 -6.52
C LYS A 80 8.77 -1.93 -5.85
N PHE A 81 8.43 -2.25 -4.60
CA PHE A 81 7.47 -1.48 -3.81
C PHE A 81 7.85 0.00 -3.72
N PHE A 82 9.10 0.31 -3.36
CA PHE A 82 9.55 1.70 -3.21
C PHE A 82 9.45 2.48 -4.52
N GLY A 83 9.88 1.90 -5.64
CA GLY A 83 9.79 2.54 -6.96
C GLY A 83 8.35 2.80 -7.38
N ASP A 84 7.47 1.82 -7.24
CA ASP A 84 6.07 1.95 -7.63
C ASP A 84 5.30 2.90 -6.69
N PHE A 85 5.60 2.88 -5.37
CA PHE A 85 5.02 3.81 -4.41
C PHE A 85 5.39 5.25 -4.73
N ALA A 86 6.68 5.53 -4.99
CA ALA A 86 7.15 6.87 -5.32
C ALA A 86 6.42 7.43 -6.55
N ASN A 87 6.32 6.64 -7.62
CA ASN A 87 5.61 7.03 -8.84
C ASN A 87 4.12 7.27 -8.60
N ALA A 88 3.46 6.35 -7.88
CA ALA A 88 2.03 6.48 -7.56
C ALA A 88 1.75 7.69 -6.66
N TYR A 89 2.62 7.96 -5.69
CA TYR A 89 2.48 9.09 -4.78
C TYR A 89 2.68 10.43 -5.48
N VAL A 90 3.68 10.55 -6.37
CA VAL A 90 3.87 11.75 -7.22
C VAL A 90 2.61 11.99 -8.07
N ASN A 91 2.10 10.96 -8.74
CA ASN A 91 0.87 11.07 -9.53
C ASN A 91 -0.34 11.49 -8.67
N LEU A 92 -0.43 11.01 -7.43
CA LEU A 92 -1.50 11.36 -6.50
C LEU A 92 -1.43 12.84 -6.09
N VAL A 93 -0.25 13.34 -5.71
CA VAL A 93 -0.08 14.73 -5.25
C VAL A 93 -0.18 15.74 -6.39
N ASP A 94 0.23 15.36 -7.60
CA ASP A 94 0.12 16.20 -8.80
C ASP A 94 -1.27 16.13 -9.46
N SER A 95 -2.15 15.24 -8.98
CA SER A 95 -3.48 15.04 -9.57
C SER A 95 -4.32 16.31 -9.50
N GLY A 96 -4.62 16.88 -10.68
CA GLY A 96 -5.40 18.12 -10.81
C GLY A 96 -4.56 19.41 -10.72
N ALA A 97 -3.25 19.31 -10.51
CA ALA A 97 -2.34 20.43 -10.62
C ALA A 97 -2.13 20.84 -12.09
N VAL A 98 -2.04 22.15 -12.33
CA VAL A 98 -1.61 22.71 -13.62
C VAL A 98 -0.31 23.45 -13.38
N TRP A 99 0.77 22.88 -13.91
CA TRP A 99 2.09 23.51 -13.85
C TRP A 99 2.20 24.50 -15.01
N GLY A 100 2.41 25.78 -14.71
CA GLY A 100 2.76 26.76 -15.73
C GLY A 100 4.05 26.36 -16.40
N SER A 101 4.11 26.41 -17.74
CA SER A 101 5.37 26.29 -18.47
C SER A 101 6.23 27.50 -18.12
N GLY A 102 7.11 27.36 -17.14
CA GLY A 102 8.09 28.39 -16.82
C GLY A 102 9.07 28.52 -17.98
N GLU A 103 8.90 29.55 -18.80
CA GLU A 103 10.03 30.15 -19.51
C GLU A 103 10.89 30.84 -18.44
N ILE A 104 12.11 30.32 -18.26
CA ILE A 104 13.23 30.99 -17.60
C ILE A 104 14.25 31.34 -18.68
#